data_AF-A0A6L7QGZ8-F1
#
_entry.id   AF-A0A6L7QGZ8-F1
#
_cell.length_a   1.000
_cell.length_b   1.000
_cell.length_c   1.000
_cell.angle_alpha   90.00
_cell.angle_beta   90.00
_cell.angle_gamma   90.00
#
_symmetry.space_group_name_H-M   'P 1'
#
loop_
_entity.id
_entity.type
_entity.pdbx_description
1 polymer ?
#
loop_
_entity_poly.entity_id
_entity_poly.type
_entity_poly.pdbx_seq_one_letter_code
_entity_poly.pdbx_strand_id
1 'polypeptide(L)'
;MSRAAVAAVGASGYFAAMQTERTGLEVTRRALVLGAGAALFLNLACPYSVLVLQNAGLTSDYIAAGAMMVFLVLVGLINPLLKVTVKSWALRTSELVVVYAMMVVASAIPTWGLVTNLCHILTRPFYYATPENRWAELIQPLIPSWLAPHEAEAARFFYEGLPAGMSIPWGAWLVPLMA
;
A
#
# COMPACT_ATOMS: atom_id res chain seq x y z
N MET A 1 -42.93 20.11 31.08
CA MET A 1 -41.92 19.95 30.00
C MET A 1 -42.11 18.59 29.36
N SER A 2 -42.39 18.55 28.06
CA SER A 2 -42.66 17.31 27.30
C SER A 2 -41.38 16.49 27.12
N ARG A 3 -41.48 15.15 27.16
CA ARG A 3 -40.38 14.20 26.87
C ARG A 3 -39.65 14.50 25.55
N ALA A 4 -40.33 15.12 24.58
CA ALA A 4 -39.74 15.54 23.31
C ALA A 4 -38.70 16.66 23.47
N ALA A 5 -38.88 17.58 24.42
CA ALA A 5 -37.95 18.68 24.67
C ALA A 5 -36.63 18.19 25.31
N VAL A 6 -36.69 17.17 26.17
CA VAL A 6 -35.51 16.55 26.80
C VAL A 6 -34.70 15.75 25.78
N ALA A 7 -35.37 15.04 24.86
CA ALA A 7 -34.71 14.31 23.77
C ALA A 7 -34.03 15.25 22.76
N ALA A 8 -34.66 16.39 22.42
CA ALA A 8 -34.09 17.37 21.50
C ALA A 8 -32.85 18.08 22.08
N VAL A 9 -32.85 18.39 23.38
CA VAL A 9 -31.69 18.98 24.08
C VAL A 9 -30.53 17.97 24.18
N GLY A 10 -30.84 16.70 24.46
CA GLY A 10 -29.85 15.61 24.43
C GLY A 10 -29.23 15.48 23.04
N ALA A 11 -30.04 15.40 21.99
CA ALA A 11 -29.56 15.32 20.61
C ALA A 11 -28.70 16.53 20.21
N SER A 12 -29.10 17.75 20.59
CA SER A 12 -28.31 18.97 20.34
C SER A 12 -26.96 18.94 21.06
N GLY A 13 -26.89 18.39 22.27
CA GLY A 13 -25.64 18.18 23.00
C GLY A 13 -24.75 17.11 22.37
N TYR A 14 -25.33 16.02 21.88
CA TYR A 14 -24.62 14.98 21.12
C TYR A 14 -24.08 15.51 19.77
N PHE A 15 -24.85 16.31 19.04
CA PHE A 15 -24.40 16.96 17.80
C PHE A 15 -23.33 18.03 18.07
N ALA A 16 -23.44 18.80 19.15
CA ALA A 16 -22.42 19.76 19.57
C ALA A 16 -21.13 19.05 20.03
N ALA A 17 -21.23 17.93 20.75
CA ALA A 17 -20.08 17.09 21.11
C ALA A 17 -19.41 16.47 19.87
N MET A 18 -20.20 15.97 18.92
CA MET A 18 -19.70 15.51 17.61
C MET A 18 -19.08 16.63 16.76
N GLN A 19 -19.57 17.86 16.88
CA GLN A 19 -18.94 19.02 16.23
C GLN A 19 -17.67 19.47 16.95
N THR A 20 -17.57 19.28 18.26
CA THR A 20 -16.38 19.64 19.08
C THR A 20 -15.23 18.65 18.89
N GLU A 21 -15.53 17.38 18.60
CA GLU A 21 -14.54 16.38 18.17
C GLU A 21 -14.03 16.57 16.73
N ARG A 22 -14.54 17.58 16.01
CA ARG A 22 -13.79 18.14 14.87
C ARG A 22 -12.65 19.00 15.40
N THR A 23 -11.74 18.42 16.19
CA THR A 23 -10.38 18.94 16.21
C THR A 23 -9.91 18.84 14.77
N GLY A 24 -9.81 19.99 14.10
CA GLY A 24 -9.35 20.03 12.71
C GLY A 24 -8.10 19.17 12.65
N LEU A 25 -8.11 18.14 11.80
CA LEU A 25 -6.90 17.44 11.43
C LEU A 25 -5.97 18.51 10.88
N GLU A 26 -5.11 19.06 11.73
CA GLU A 26 -4.10 20.01 11.32
C GLU A 26 -3.11 19.22 10.47
N VAL A 27 -3.41 19.14 9.18
CA VAL A 27 -2.55 18.49 8.20
C VAL A 27 -1.33 19.39 8.03
N THR A 28 -0.28 19.10 8.78
CA THR A 28 0.98 19.80 8.63
C THR A 28 1.77 19.22 7.46
N ARG A 29 2.55 20.07 6.79
CA ARG A 29 3.49 19.64 5.74
C ARG A 29 4.47 18.58 6.24
N ARG A 30 4.80 18.60 7.54
CA ARG A 30 5.68 17.61 8.18
C ARG A 30 5.04 16.24 8.24
N ALA A 31 3.77 16.15 8.68
CA ALA A 31 3.02 14.89 8.70
C ALA A 31 2.91 14.28 7.30
N LEU A 32 2.68 15.10 6.28
CA LEU A 32 2.62 14.63 4.89
C LEU A 32 3.97 14.08 4.40
N VAL A 33 5.08 14.78 4.68
CA VAL A 33 6.42 14.31 4.28
C VAL A 33 6.80 13.02 5.00
N LEU A 34 6.53 12.93 6.31
CA LEU A 34 6.81 11.73 7.09
C LEU A 34 5.93 10.55 6.67
N GLY A 35 4.64 10.80 6.46
CA GLY A 35 3.70 9.80 5.95
C GLY A 35 4.08 9.31 4.56
N ALA A 36 4.49 10.21 3.65
CA ALA A 36 4.97 9.85 2.32
C ALA A 36 6.28 9.04 2.38
N GLY A 37 7.22 9.41 3.26
CA GLY A 37 8.45 8.66 3.46
C GLY A 37 8.20 7.26 4.02
N ALA A 38 7.32 7.14 5.03
CA ALA A 38 6.94 5.85 5.60
C ALA A 38 6.18 4.98 4.58
N ALA A 39 5.28 5.59 3.80
CA ALA A 39 4.59 4.93 2.70
C ALA A 39 5.57 4.39 1.65
N LEU A 40 6.55 5.20 1.23
CA LEU A 40 7.59 4.79 0.28
C LEU A 40 8.41 3.63 0.83
N PHE A 41 8.83 3.72 2.09
CA PHE A 41 9.57 2.64 2.76
C PHE A 41 8.76 1.34 2.77
N LEU A 42 7.47 1.39 3.14
CA LEU A 42 6.59 0.22 3.13
C LEU A 42 6.43 -0.37 1.73
N ASN A 43 6.32 0.47 0.70
CA ASN A 43 6.20 0.06 -0.69
C ASN A 43 7.45 -0.62 -1.26
N LEU A 44 8.62 -0.38 -0.66
CA LEU A 44 9.85 -1.09 -1.02
C LEU A 44 10.05 -2.34 -0.16
N ALA A 45 9.88 -2.20 1.15
CA ALA A 45 10.17 -3.26 2.11
C ALA A 45 9.17 -4.42 2.04
N CYS A 46 7.88 -4.14 1.83
CA CYS A 46 6.85 -5.19 1.85
C CYS A 46 6.94 -6.11 0.63
N PRO A 47 6.96 -5.60 -0.63
CA PRO A 47 7.13 -6.47 -1.79
C PRO A 47 8.46 -7.20 -1.77
N TYR A 48 9.55 -6.55 -1.34
CA TYR A 48 10.85 -7.21 -1.20
C TYR A 48 10.80 -8.38 -0.21
N SER A 49 10.18 -8.19 0.95
CA SER A 49 10.07 -9.25 1.96
C SER A 49 9.25 -10.45 1.48
N VAL A 50 8.18 -10.20 0.71
CA VAL A 50 7.32 -11.27 0.19
C VAL A 50 7.93 -11.96 -1.02
N LEU A 51 8.42 -11.21 -2.00
CA LEU A 51 8.88 -11.74 -3.28
C LEU A 51 10.31 -12.26 -3.25
N VAL A 52 11.21 -11.60 -2.51
CA VAL A 52 12.64 -11.97 -2.49
C VAL A 52 12.96 -12.84 -1.29
N LEU A 53 12.55 -12.43 -0.08
CA LEU A 53 12.84 -13.19 1.14
C LEU A 53 11.89 -14.39 1.34
N GLN A 54 10.86 -14.54 0.51
CA GLN A 54 9.83 -15.59 0.60
C GLN A 54 9.24 -15.74 2.01
N ASN A 55 9.24 -14.66 2.79
CA ASN A 55 8.69 -14.69 4.14
C ASN A 55 7.17 -14.87 4.04
N ALA A 56 6.62 -15.79 4.84
CA ALA A 56 5.18 -15.91 5.04
C ALA A 56 4.66 -14.53 5.45
N GLY A 57 3.77 -13.97 4.63
CA GLY A 57 3.42 -12.56 4.72
C GLY A 57 2.81 -12.23 6.08
N LEU A 58 3.62 -11.67 6.97
CA LEU A 58 3.13 -10.81 8.05
C LEU A 58 2.37 -9.60 7.46
N THR A 59 2.49 -9.37 6.16
CA THR A 59 1.75 -8.42 5.34
C THR A 59 0.68 -9.08 4.45
N SER A 60 0.46 -10.41 4.54
CA SER A 60 -0.55 -11.14 3.75
C SER A 60 -1.98 -10.73 4.06
N ASP A 61 -2.18 -10.14 5.23
CA ASP A 61 -3.49 -9.73 5.67
C ASP A 61 -3.67 -8.22 5.47
N TYR A 62 -4.85 -7.85 4.98
CA TYR A 62 -5.34 -6.46 4.88
C TYR A 62 -5.28 -5.66 6.20
N ILE A 63 -4.86 -6.31 7.29
CA ILE A 63 -4.68 -5.73 8.63
C ILE A 63 -3.47 -4.78 8.72
N ALA A 64 -2.72 -4.60 7.64
CA ALA A 64 -1.61 -3.65 7.59
C ALA A 64 -0.60 -3.86 8.74
N ALA A 65 -0.32 -5.11 9.14
CA ALA A 65 0.53 -5.37 10.31
C ALA A 65 1.95 -4.76 10.15
N GLY A 66 2.45 -4.66 8.91
CA GLY A 66 3.66 -3.91 8.59
C GLY A 66 3.54 -2.41 8.90
N ALA A 67 2.42 -1.78 8.54
CA ALA A 67 2.13 -0.39 8.92
C ALA A 67 1.97 -0.25 10.44
N MET A 68 1.30 -1.19 11.10
CA MET A 68 1.15 -1.21 12.55
C MET A 68 2.52 -1.30 13.25
N MET A 69 3.41 -2.19 12.80
CA MET A 69 4.76 -2.34 13.36
C MET A 69 5.58 -1.07 13.19
N VAL A 70 5.60 -0.48 12.00
CA VAL A 70 6.30 0.79 11.73
C VAL A 70 5.69 1.92 12.57
N PHE A 71 4.37 1.95 12.72
CA PHE A 71 3.68 2.93 13.55
C PHE A 71 4.01 2.77 15.04
N LEU A 72 4.09 1.53 15.54
CA LEU A 72 4.51 1.24 16.91
C LEU A 72 5.95 1.68 17.17
N VAL A 73 6.88 1.47 16.24
CA VAL A 73 8.25 1.98 16.35
C VAL A 73 8.25 3.52 16.33
N LEU A 74 7.43 4.12 15.46
CA LEU A 74 7.33 5.57 15.33
C LEU A 74 6.75 6.23 16.59
N VAL A 75 5.70 5.66 17.19
CA VAL A 75 5.02 6.21 18.37
C VAL A 75 5.67 5.78 19.68
N GLY A 76 6.16 4.55 19.76
CA GLY A 76 6.71 3.96 20.98
C GLY A 76 8.20 4.26 21.20
N LEU A 77 8.96 4.50 20.13
CA LEU A 77 10.39 4.74 20.21
C LEU A 77 10.76 6.14 19.69
N ILE A 78 10.40 6.45 18.44
CA ILE A 78 10.87 7.68 17.78
C ILE A 78 10.25 8.95 18.38
N ASN A 79 8.92 8.99 18.56
CA ASN A 79 8.23 10.17 19.07
C ASN A 79 8.59 10.51 20.55
N PRO A 80 8.73 9.55 21.48
CA PRO A 80 9.19 9.81 22.83
C PRO A 80 10.64 10.27 22.87
N LEU A 81 11.53 9.67 22.08
CA LEU A 81 12.91 10.15 21.94
C LEU A 81 12.96 11.58 21.42
N LEU A 82 12.16 11.93 20.41
CA LEU A 82 12.05 13.29 19.88
C LEU A 82 11.50 14.27 20.93
N LYS A 83 10.54 13.87 21.76
CA LYS A 83 10.04 14.70 22.87
C LYS A 83 11.11 15.02 23.92
N VAL A 84 12.05 14.11 24.13
CA VAL A 84 13.14 14.28 25.11
C VAL A 84 14.32 15.06 24.52
N THR A 85 14.65 14.82 23.25
CA THR A 85 15.84 15.43 22.60
C THR A 85 15.53 16.75 21.91
N VAL A 86 14.46 16.84 21.12
CA VAL A 86 14.13 18.01 20.30
C VAL A 86 12.61 18.25 20.31
N LYS A 87 12.11 18.88 21.37
CA LYS A 87 10.67 19.09 21.64
C LYS A 87 9.88 19.72 20.48
N SER A 88 10.53 20.48 19.61
CA SER A 88 9.95 21.14 18.42
C SER A 88 9.67 20.20 17.23
N TRP A 89 10.14 18.95 17.31
CA TRP A 89 9.94 17.90 16.31
C TRP A 89 9.00 16.79 16.80
N ALA A 90 8.51 16.87 18.04
CA ALA A 90 7.53 15.94 18.56
C ALA A 90 6.21 16.03 17.77
N LEU A 91 5.74 14.88 17.30
CA LEU A 91 4.51 14.80 16.50
C LEU A 91 3.28 14.92 17.40
N ARG A 92 2.32 15.72 16.94
CA ARG A 92 0.99 15.86 17.55
C ARG A 92 0.13 14.63 17.25
N THR A 93 -0.89 14.41 18.08
CA THR A 93 -1.84 13.29 17.89
C THR A 93 -2.50 13.34 16.51
N SER A 94 -2.89 14.53 16.04
CA SER A 94 -3.46 14.72 14.70
C SER A 94 -2.49 14.32 13.59
N GLU A 95 -1.20 14.67 13.71
CA GLU A 95 -0.16 14.32 12.72
C GLU A 95 0.09 12.81 12.68
N LEU A 96 0.09 12.14 13.84
CA LEU A 96 0.24 10.69 13.93
C LEU A 96 -0.92 9.95 13.26
N VAL A 97 -2.16 10.42 13.44
CA VAL A 97 -3.33 9.83 12.79
C VAL A 97 -3.22 9.97 11.26
N VAL A 98 -2.78 11.12 10.75
CA VAL A 98 -2.56 11.32 9.30
C VAL A 98 -1.48 10.38 8.76
N VAL A 99 -0.33 10.31 9.43
CA VAL A 99 0.78 9.41 9.04
C VAL A 99 0.31 7.96 9.03
N TYR A 100 -0.40 7.53 10.07
CA TYR A 100 -0.94 6.18 10.16
C TYR A 100 -1.93 5.88 9.04
N ALA A 101 -2.88 6.78 8.77
CA ALA A 101 -3.83 6.63 7.68
C ALA A 101 -3.13 6.49 6.32
N MET A 102 -2.12 7.32 6.06
CA MET A 102 -1.29 7.21 4.84
C MET A 102 -0.60 5.85 4.74
N MET A 103 -0.03 5.36 5.84
CA MET A 103 0.67 4.07 5.87
C MET A 103 -0.28 2.89 5.67
N VAL A 104 -1.48 2.92 6.26
CA VAL A 104 -2.49 1.86 6.07
C VAL A 104 -2.86 1.75 4.60
N VAL A 105 -3.21 2.88 3.96
CA VAL A 105 -3.54 2.93 2.52
C VAL A 105 -2.36 2.44 1.67
N ALA A 106 -1.14 2.91 1.98
CA ALA A 106 0.07 2.55 1.27
C ALA A 106 0.48 1.08 1.44
N SER A 107 0.04 0.41 2.50
CA SER A 107 0.35 -1.00 2.73
C SER A 107 -0.64 -1.96 2.05
N ALA A 108 -1.93 -1.60 2.00
CA ALA A 108 -2.98 -2.49 1.52
C ALA A 108 -3.01 -2.60 -0.02
N ILE A 109 -2.98 -1.46 -0.71
CA ILE A 109 -3.25 -1.39 -2.15
C ILE A 109 -2.04 -1.85 -2.99
N PRO A 110 -0.83 -1.29 -2.79
CA PRO A 110 0.25 -1.49 -3.75
C PRO A 110 0.92 -2.86 -3.62
N THR A 111 1.03 -3.40 -2.40
CA THR A 111 1.73 -4.67 -2.19
C THR A 111 0.89 -5.81 -2.74
N TRP A 112 -0.29 -6.02 -2.17
CA TRP A 112 -1.16 -7.14 -2.55
C TRP A 112 -2.00 -6.88 -3.78
N GLY A 113 -2.67 -5.72 -3.84
CA GLY A 113 -3.57 -5.41 -4.95
C GLY A 113 -2.82 -5.24 -6.27
N LEU A 114 -1.63 -4.64 -6.24
CA LEU A 114 -0.88 -4.27 -7.44
C LEU A 114 0.30 -5.20 -7.71
N VAL A 115 1.41 -5.10 -6.96
CA VAL A 115 2.67 -5.74 -7.34
C VAL A 115 2.58 -7.27 -7.32
N THR A 116 1.98 -7.86 -6.28
CA THR A 116 1.89 -9.33 -6.20
C THR A 116 0.76 -9.92 -7.03
N ASN A 117 -0.34 -9.20 -7.28
CA ASN A 117 -1.44 -9.75 -8.09
C ASN A 117 -1.39 -9.32 -9.55
N LEU A 118 -1.31 -8.01 -9.84
CA LEU A 118 -1.39 -7.49 -11.21
C LEU A 118 -0.27 -8.08 -12.08
N CYS A 119 0.98 -7.99 -11.63
CA CYS A 119 2.12 -8.51 -12.41
C CYS A 119 2.02 -10.01 -12.70
N HIS A 120 1.48 -10.79 -11.76
CA HIS A 120 1.21 -12.21 -11.97
C HIS A 120 0.06 -12.42 -12.95
N ILE A 121 -1.06 -11.70 -12.83
CA ILE A 121 -2.19 -11.81 -13.76
C ILE A 121 -1.76 -11.51 -15.20
N LEU A 122 -0.91 -10.50 -15.39
CA LEU A 122 -0.42 -10.12 -16.72
C LEU A 122 0.54 -11.16 -17.32
N THR A 123 1.35 -11.84 -16.51
CA THR A 123 2.39 -12.77 -17.01
C THR A 123 1.96 -14.23 -17.06
N ARG A 124 0.98 -14.64 -16.24
CA ARG A 124 0.51 -16.04 -16.16
C ARG A 124 0.06 -16.65 -17.48
N PRO A 125 -0.71 -15.95 -18.34
CA PRO A 125 -1.14 -16.49 -19.63
C PRO A 125 0.02 -16.83 -20.58
N PHE A 126 1.19 -16.20 -20.36
CA PHE A 126 2.39 -16.40 -21.17
C PHE A 126 3.34 -17.41 -20.54
N TYR A 127 3.55 -17.36 -19.23
CA TYR A 127 4.47 -18.27 -18.52
C TYR A 127 3.91 -19.67 -18.31
N TYR A 128 2.61 -19.81 -18.00
CA TYR A 128 1.98 -21.11 -17.72
C TYR A 128 1.21 -21.68 -18.92
N ALA A 129 1.44 -21.18 -20.14
CA ALA A 129 0.82 -21.75 -21.34
C ALA A 129 1.40 -23.14 -21.60
N THR A 130 0.54 -24.16 -21.65
CA THR A 130 0.91 -25.54 -22.01
C THR A 130 0.06 -26.03 -23.18
N PRO A 131 0.53 -27.02 -23.96
CA PRO A 131 -0.26 -27.60 -25.05
C PRO A 131 -1.63 -28.12 -24.58
N GLU A 132 -1.73 -28.58 -23.34
CA GLU A 132 -2.95 -29.14 -22.75
C GLU A 132 -3.98 -28.06 -22.41
N ASN A 133 -3.54 -26.91 -21.89
CA ASN A 133 -4.45 -25.81 -21.55
C ASN A 133 -4.79 -24.91 -22.74
N ARG A 134 -3.99 -24.97 -23.82
CA ARG A 134 -4.16 -24.20 -25.07
C ARG A 134 -4.31 -22.69 -24.84
N TRP A 135 -3.70 -22.14 -23.80
CA TRP A 135 -3.81 -20.71 -23.48
C TRP A 135 -3.18 -19.82 -24.56
N ALA A 136 -2.16 -20.31 -25.26
CA ALA A 136 -1.58 -19.62 -26.40
C ALA A 136 -2.57 -19.40 -27.56
N GLU A 137 -3.52 -20.32 -27.74
CA GLU A 137 -4.52 -20.25 -28.81
C GLU A 137 -5.82 -19.56 -28.36
N LEU A 138 -6.20 -19.75 -27.09
CA LEU A 138 -7.51 -19.34 -26.58
C LEU A 138 -7.49 -18.02 -25.81
N ILE A 139 -6.40 -17.72 -25.10
CA ILE A 139 -6.33 -16.57 -24.17
C ILE A 139 -5.41 -15.48 -24.70
N GLN A 140 -4.18 -15.81 -25.10
CA GLN A 140 -3.20 -14.81 -25.55
C GLN A 140 -3.74 -13.92 -26.69
N PRO A 141 -4.49 -14.41 -27.70
CA PRO A 141 -5.04 -13.54 -28.75
C PRO A 141 -6.12 -12.56 -28.27
N LEU A 142 -6.72 -12.80 -27.10
CA LEU A 142 -7.73 -11.92 -26.50
C LEU A 142 -7.09 -10.82 -25.64
N ILE A 143 -5.80 -10.94 -25.31
CA ILE A 143 -5.09 -9.95 -24.51
C ILE A 143 -4.58 -8.86 -25.46
N PRO A 144 -4.98 -7.59 -25.27
CA PRO A 144 -4.45 -6.50 -26.07
C PRO A 144 -2.93 -6.37 -25.89
N SER A 145 -2.20 -6.06 -26.97
CA SER A 145 -0.73 -5.94 -26.96
C SER A 145 -0.20 -4.89 -25.97
N TRP A 146 -1.03 -3.91 -25.59
CA TRP A 146 -0.68 -2.87 -24.63
C TRP A 146 -0.90 -3.29 -23.17
N LEU A 147 -1.68 -4.35 -22.89
CA LEU A 147 -2.10 -4.71 -21.55
C LEU A 147 -1.08 -5.59 -20.82
N ALA A 148 -0.31 -6.41 -21.55
CA ALA A 148 0.62 -7.37 -20.96
C ALA A 148 1.89 -7.55 -21.81
N PRO A 149 3.03 -7.92 -21.19
CA PRO A 149 4.23 -8.29 -21.93
C PRO A 149 3.97 -9.58 -22.71
N HIS A 150 3.82 -9.45 -24.04
CA HIS A 150 3.53 -10.60 -24.92
C HIS A 150 4.78 -11.47 -25.20
N GLU A 151 5.96 -10.97 -24.88
CA GLU A 151 7.20 -11.72 -25.00
C GLU A 151 7.29 -12.78 -23.89
N ALA A 152 7.31 -14.05 -24.28
CA ALA A 152 7.43 -15.17 -23.35
C ALA A 152 8.68 -15.07 -22.46
N GLU A 153 9.77 -14.49 -22.99
CA GLU A 153 10.98 -14.24 -22.21
C GLU A 153 10.78 -13.21 -21.09
N ALA A 154 10.00 -12.14 -21.33
CA ALA A 154 9.71 -11.14 -20.30
C ALA A 154 8.90 -11.73 -19.15
N ALA A 155 7.93 -12.60 -19.45
CA ALA A 155 7.19 -13.35 -18.45
C ALA A 155 8.08 -14.39 -17.73
N ARG A 156 8.97 -15.07 -18.44
CA ARG A 156 9.93 -16.02 -17.85
C ARG A 156 10.90 -15.34 -16.90
N PHE A 157 11.52 -14.23 -17.30
CA PHE A 157 12.46 -13.48 -16.48
C PHE A 157 11.82 -12.89 -15.22
N PHE A 158 10.50 -12.62 -15.25
CA PHE A 158 9.76 -12.21 -14.07
C PHE A 158 9.70 -13.31 -13.00
N TYR A 159 9.53 -14.58 -13.41
CA TYR A 159 9.42 -15.72 -12.49
C TYR A 159 10.76 -16.37 -12.14
N GLU A 160 11.64 -16.55 -13.13
CA GLU A 160 12.92 -17.26 -12.97
C GLU A 160 14.07 -16.34 -12.58
N GLY A 161 13.86 -15.02 -12.64
CA GLY A 161 14.89 -14.01 -12.44
C GLY A 161 15.66 -13.70 -13.72
N LEU A 162 16.36 -12.56 -13.69
CA LEU A 162 17.15 -12.10 -14.83
C LEU A 162 18.51 -12.82 -14.89
N PRO A 163 18.98 -13.25 -16.08
CA PRO A 163 20.35 -13.74 -16.26
C PRO A 163 21.40 -12.69 -15.87
N ALA A 164 22.53 -13.13 -15.31
CA ALA A 164 23.60 -12.24 -14.88
C ALA A 164 24.14 -11.39 -16.06
N GLY A 165 24.13 -10.07 -15.90
CA GLY A 165 24.62 -9.12 -16.91
C GLY A 165 23.58 -8.64 -17.94
N MET A 166 22.35 -9.16 -17.89
CA MET A 166 21.26 -8.66 -18.73
C MET A 166 20.62 -7.41 -18.10
N SER A 167 20.15 -6.47 -18.93
CA SER A 167 19.36 -5.32 -18.46
C SER A 167 17.88 -5.67 -18.38
N ILE A 168 17.16 -5.08 -17.43
CA ILE A 168 15.71 -5.31 -17.26
C ILE A 168 15.01 -4.89 -18.57
N PRO A 169 14.13 -5.74 -19.14
CA PRO A 169 13.43 -5.47 -20.40
C PRO A 169 12.30 -4.45 -20.20
N TRP A 170 12.65 -3.21 -19.86
CA TRP A 170 11.69 -2.14 -19.58
C TRP A 170 10.73 -1.89 -20.74
N GLY A 171 11.16 -2.12 -21.99
CA GLY A 171 10.30 -1.95 -23.17
C GLY A 171 9.03 -2.79 -23.12
N ALA A 172 9.10 -4.02 -22.58
CA ALA A 172 7.94 -4.90 -22.46
C ALA A 172 6.98 -4.48 -21.32
N TRP A 173 7.46 -3.72 -20.34
CA TRP A 173 6.73 -3.36 -19.12
C TRP A 173 6.27 -1.90 -19.07
N LEU A 174 6.93 -0.99 -19.78
CA LEU A 174 6.60 0.44 -19.76
C LEU A 174 5.17 0.71 -20.22
N VAL A 175 4.70 0.03 -21.27
CA VAL A 175 3.34 0.24 -21.79
C VAL A 175 2.29 -0.32 -20.82
N PRO A 176 2.38 -1.57 -20.33
CA PRO A 176 1.44 -2.08 -19.32
C PRO A 176 1.40 -1.29 -18.01
N LEU A 177 2.50 -0.67 -17.60
CA LEU A 177 2.58 0.08 -16.34
C LEU A 177 2.08 1.53 -16.44
N MET A 178 1.99 2.07 -17.65
CA MET A 178 1.59 3.47 -17.90
C MET A 178 0.17 3.61 -18.47
N ALA A 179 -0.45 2.50 -18.88
CA ALA A 179 -1.83 2.44 -19.39
C ALA A 179 -2.85 2.54 -18.25
#